data_AF-A0ABD2S2E3-F1
#
_entry.id   AF-A0ABD2S2E3-F1
#
_cell.length_a   1.000
_cell.length_b   1.000
_cell.length_c   1.000
_cell.angle_alpha   90.00
_cell.angle_beta   90.00
_cell.angle_gamma   90.00
#
_symmetry.space_group_name_H-M   'P 1'
#
loop_
_entity.id
_entity.type
_entity.pdbx_description
1 polymer ?
#
loop_
_entity_poly.entity_id
_entity_poly.type
_entity_poly.pdbx_seq_one_letter_code
_entity_poly.pdbx_strand_id
1 'polypeptide(L)'
;HFEFFRKKCSINTERNGVPKIFPNVKQVQKEKLSIKSSLAKASRMVRVHVKHGDGEFLYDTETTSTIDEIAKDIIEIANFQSKIQCFAVEFESHLSKLQGDPKAMPLARALSEATSYASKDQVKHNRPLSLYVLRDHTRSIEKEFLVMYSVMGLLNSDLQQFLSDLQILEENTVQLLWAGKELTRGKKLCDFIGRNEKTKIVIRLQSPIPPPASLSGGEKY
;
A
#
# COMPACT_ATOMS: atom_id res chain seq x y z
N HIS A 1 12.34 -16.73 -27.24
CA HIS A 1 11.27 -16.20 -28.12
C HIS A 1 10.56 -17.29 -28.94
N PHE A 2 11.27 -18.29 -29.49
CA PHE A 2 10.68 -19.40 -30.28
C PHE A 2 9.83 -20.42 -29.46
N GLU A 3 10.21 -20.71 -28.22
CA GLU A 3 9.46 -21.57 -27.28
C GLU A 3 8.08 -20.99 -26.88
N PHE A 4 7.93 -19.66 -26.93
CA PHE A 4 6.67 -18.97 -26.61
C PHE A 4 5.62 -19.13 -27.73
N PHE A 5 6.07 -19.35 -28.96
CA PHE A 5 5.22 -19.50 -30.14
C PHE A 5 4.60 -20.90 -30.23
N ARG A 6 5.33 -21.93 -29.81
CA ARG A 6 4.88 -23.34 -29.89
C ARG A 6 3.69 -23.66 -28.98
N LYS A 7 3.48 -22.85 -27.92
CA LYS A 7 2.32 -22.95 -27.01
C LYS A 7 1.10 -22.11 -27.44
N LYS A 8 1.18 -21.29 -28.50
CA LYS A 8 0.13 -20.32 -28.89
C LYS A 8 -0.58 -20.63 -30.21
N CYS A 9 -0.03 -21.52 -31.05
CA CYS A 9 -0.58 -21.82 -32.36
C CYS A 9 -0.60 -23.32 -32.62
N SER A 10 -1.72 -23.84 -33.15
CA SER A 10 -1.79 -25.20 -33.68
C SER A 10 -1.28 -25.18 -35.12
N ILE A 11 -0.23 -25.95 -35.41
CA ILE A 11 0.32 -26.09 -36.76
C ILE A 11 -0.26 -27.38 -37.33
N ASN A 12 -1.18 -27.26 -38.30
CA ASN A 12 -1.61 -28.40 -39.11
C ASN A 12 -0.92 -28.31 -40.48
N THR A 13 -0.21 -29.37 -40.84
CA THR A 13 0.48 -29.47 -42.13
C THR A 13 -0.47 -30.14 -43.14
N GLU A 14 -1.10 -29.36 -44.01
CA GLU A 14 -1.77 -29.92 -45.20
C GLU A 14 -0.79 -30.06 -46.37
N ARG A 15 -1.14 -30.95 -47.32
CA ARG A 15 -0.32 -31.57 -48.37
C ARG A 15 0.48 -30.64 -49.31
N ASN A 16 0.39 -29.33 -49.17
CA ASN A 16 1.10 -28.35 -50.01
C ASN A 16 1.89 -27.35 -49.16
N GLY A 17 2.94 -27.81 -48.46
CA GLY A 17 4.18 -27.07 -48.11
C GLY A 17 4.13 -25.70 -47.41
N VAL A 18 2.97 -25.09 -47.15
CA VAL A 18 2.83 -23.74 -46.57
C VAL A 18 2.14 -23.86 -45.20
N PRO A 19 2.85 -23.65 -44.08
CA PRO A 19 2.25 -23.71 -42.76
C PRO A 19 1.27 -22.55 -42.57
N LYS A 20 -0.03 -22.85 -42.49
CA LYS A 20 -1.05 -21.89 -42.05
C LYS A 20 -1.08 -21.85 -40.52
N ILE A 21 -0.75 -20.70 -39.94
CA ILE A 21 -0.80 -20.45 -38.51
C ILE A 21 -2.25 -20.09 -38.16
N PHE A 22 -2.96 -21.00 -37.49
CA PHE A 22 -4.28 -20.71 -36.96
C PHE A 22 -4.18 -20.36 -35.47
N PRO A 23 -4.72 -19.22 -35.03
CA PRO A 23 -4.80 -18.91 -33.61
C PRO A 23 -5.66 -19.98 -32.91
N ASN A 24 -5.17 -20.53 -31.80
CA ASN A 24 -5.91 -21.54 -31.06
C ASN A 24 -7.16 -20.91 -30.45
N VAL A 25 -8.32 -21.15 -31.08
CA VAL A 25 -9.60 -20.52 -30.75
C VAL A 25 -9.96 -20.66 -29.27
N LYS A 26 -9.64 -21.81 -28.65
CA LYS A 26 -9.90 -22.05 -27.21
C LYS A 26 -9.03 -21.17 -26.31
N GLN A 27 -7.76 -20.95 -26.68
CA GLN A 27 -6.83 -20.11 -25.92
C GLN A 27 -7.18 -18.63 -26.04
N VAL A 28 -7.51 -18.17 -27.26
CA VAL A 28 -7.98 -16.80 -27.50
C VAL A 28 -9.28 -16.52 -26.74
N GLN A 29 -10.20 -17.49 -26.67
CA GLN A 29 -11.45 -17.35 -25.92
C GLN A 29 -11.21 -17.24 -24.41
N LYS A 30 -10.28 -18.06 -23.86
CA LYS A 30 -9.89 -18.03 -22.44
C LYS A 30 -9.25 -16.70 -22.05
N GLU A 31 -8.38 -16.17 -22.90
CA GLU A 31 -7.71 -14.88 -22.69
C GLU A 31 -8.70 -13.72 -22.81
N LYS A 32 -9.63 -13.74 -23.78
CA LYS A 32 -10.74 -12.78 -23.85
C LYS A 32 -11.64 -12.83 -22.61
N LEU A 33 -11.92 -14.01 -22.06
CA LEU A 33 -12.72 -14.15 -20.85
C LEU A 33 -11.99 -13.62 -19.62
N SER A 34 -10.68 -13.91 -19.51
CA SER A 34 -9.80 -13.38 -18.46
C SER A 34 -9.71 -11.86 -18.51
N ILE A 35 -9.52 -11.27 -19.71
CA ILE A 35 -9.46 -9.82 -19.89
C ILE A 35 -10.81 -9.19 -19.55
N LYS A 36 -11.93 -9.78 -19.99
CA LYS A 36 -13.27 -9.30 -19.62
C LYS A 36 -13.52 -9.38 -18.12
N SER A 37 -13.10 -10.44 -17.44
CA SER A 37 -13.23 -10.55 -15.98
C SER A 37 -12.35 -9.54 -15.25
N SER A 38 -11.12 -9.30 -15.72
CA SER A 38 -10.24 -8.27 -15.14
C SER A 38 -10.76 -6.86 -15.38
N LEU A 39 -11.34 -6.58 -16.55
CA LEU A 39 -11.93 -5.27 -16.88
C LEU A 39 -13.23 -5.01 -16.10
N ALA A 40 -14.07 -6.05 -15.93
CA ALA A 40 -15.26 -6.00 -15.08
C ALA A 40 -14.92 -5.83 -13.60
N LYS A 41 -13.81 -6.46 -13.15
CA LYS A 41 -13.26 -6.30 -11.80
C LYS A 41 -12.73 -4.87 -11.59
N ALA A 42 -12.01 -4.32 -12.57
CA ALA A 42 -11.51 -2.94 -12.53
C ALA A 42 -12.64 -1.90 -12.54
N SER A 43 -13.76 -2.14 -13.22
CA SER A 43 -14.94 -1.24 -13.19
C SER A 43 -15.69 -1.24 -11.85
N ARG A 44 -15.41 -2.22 -10.99
CA ARG A 44 -16.02 -2.45 -9.68
C ARG A 44 -15.27 -1.81 -8.51
N MET A 45 -14.12 -1.20 -8.80
CA MET A 45 -13.24 -0.64 -7.78
C MET A 45 -13.75 0.72 -7.30
N VAL A 46 -13.75 0.90 -5.98
CA VAL A 46 -14.04 2.12 -5.25
C VAL A 46 -12.72 2.70 -4.78
N ARG A 47 -12.56 4.00 -4.99
CA ARG A 47 -11.39 4.73 -4.52
C ARG A 47 -11.66 5.28 -3.14
N VAL A 48 -10.84 4.89 -2.18
CA VAL A 48 -10.91 5.34 -0.79
C VAL A 48 -9.79 6.34 -0.56
N HIS A 49 -10.15 7.56 -0.18
CA HIS A 49 -9.22 8.54 0.36
C HIS A 49 -9.18 8.39 1.87
N VAL A 50 -8.08 7.86 2.36
CA VAL A 50 -7.86 7.65 3.78
C VAL A 50 -7.13 8.86 4.35
N LYS A 51 -7.62 9.38 5.48
CA LYS A 51 -6.99 10.45 6.26
C LYS A 51 -6.71 9.98 7.68
N HIS A 52 -5.50 10.22 8.17
CA HIS A 52 -5.06 9.85 9.50
C HIS A 52 -4.10 10.91 10.06
N GLY A 53 -4.53 11.64 11.08
CA GLY A 53 -3.79 12.83 11.56
C GLY A 53 -3.50 13.78 10.39
N ASP A 54 -2.22 14.09 10.19
CA ASP A 54 -1.76 14.87 9.04
C ASP A 54 -1.56 14.04 7.77
N GLY A 55 -1.47 12.72 7.87
CA GLY A 55 -1.24 11.80 6.76
C GLY A 55 -2.49 11.56 5.89
N GLU A 56 -2.28 11.38 4.60
CA GLU A 56 -3.33 10.94 3.68
C GLU A 56 -2.81 10.09 2.53
N PHE A 57 -3.65 9.19 2.04
CA PHE A 57 -3.37 8.34 0.90
C PHE A 57 -4.65 7.88 0.19
N LEU A 58 -4.48 7.31 -0.99
CA LEU A 58 -5.55 6.67 -1.75
C LEU A 58 -5.39 5.15 -1.67
N TYR A 59 -6.50 4.42 -1.56
CA TYR A 59 -6.55 2.96 -1.55
C TYR A 59 -7.71 2.51 -2.42
N ASP A 60 -7.49 1.54 -3.30
CA ASP A 60 -8.53 1.02 -4.19
C ASP A 60 -9.03 -0.33 -3.67
N THR A 61 -10.35 -0.48 -3.52
CA THR A 61 -11.00 -1.69 -2.99
C THR A 61 -12.30 -2.01 -3.71
N GLU A 62 -12.86 -3.19 -3.53
CA GLU A 62 -14.14 -3.56 -4.13
C GLU A 62 -15.31 -3.18 -3.24
N THR A 63 -16.47 -2.86 -3.82
CA THR A 63 -17.70 -2.64 -3.05
C THR A 63 -18.11 -3.86 -2.21
N THR A 64 -17.70 -5.06 -2.65
CA THR A 64 -18.00 -6.33 -1.98
C THR A 64 -17.05 -6.67 -0.84
N SER A 65 -15.93 -5.96 -0.70
CA SER A 65 -14.97 -6.15 0.38
C SER A 65 -15.60 -5.82 1.72
N THR A 66 -15.22 -6.60 2.74
CA THR A 66 -15.67 -6.38 4.12
C THR A 66 -14.95 -5.19 4.73
N ILE A 67 -15.58 -4.55 5.72
CA ILE A 67 -14.95 -3.47 6.48
C ILE A 67 -13.71 -3.96 7.22
N ASP A 68 -13.67 -5.23 7.66
CA ASP A 68 -12.49 -5.83 8.31
C ASP A 68 -11.30 -5.92 7.36
N GLU A 69 -11.50 -6.44 6.14
CA GLU A 69 -10.46 -6.51 5.12
C GLU A 69 -9.94 -5.13 4.74
N ILE A 70 -10.86 -4.19 4.50
CA ILE A 70 -10.50 -2.80 4.18
C ILE A 70 -9.72 -2.18 5.33
N ALA A 71 -10.17 -2.36 6.57
CA ALA A 71 -9.52 -1.81 7.74
C ALA A 71 -8.10 -2.33 7.91
N LYS A 72 -7.94 -3.65 7.81
CA LYS A 72 -6.63 -4.29 7.87
C LYS A 72 -5.68 -3.69 6.83
N ASP A 73 -6.11 -3.60 5.57
CA ASP A 73 -5.27 -3.08 4.50
C ASP A 73 -4.90 -1.60 4.72
N ILE A 74 -5.87 -0.73 5.03
CA ILE A 74 -5.59 0.70 5.20
C ILE A 74 -4.79 0.99 6.47
N ILE A 75 -4.97 0.22 7.54
CA ILE A 75 -4.19 0.33 8.78
C ILE A 75 -2.75 -0.09 8.49
N GLU A 76 -2.54 -1.21 7.79
CA GLU A 76 -1.21 -1.68 7.43
C GLU A 76 -0.51 -0.69 6.48
N ILE A 77 -1.23 -0.10 5.51
CA ILE A 77 -0.70 1.00 4.66
C ILE A 77 -0.29 2.21 5.49
N ALA A 78 -1.15 2.66 6.42
CA ALA A 78 -0.86 3.81 7.29
C ALA A 78 0.39 3.54 8.16
N ASN A 79 0.50 2.34 8.72
CA ASN A 79 1.67 1.91 9.49
C ASN A 79 2.94 1.89 8.64
N PHE A 80 2.88 1.39 7.40
CA PHE A 80 4.03 1.45 6.50
C PHE A 80 4.43 2.88 6.12
N GLN A 81 3.46 3.78 5.89
CA GLN A 81 3.77 5.20 5.67
C GLN A 81 4.50 5.80 6.89
N SER A 82 3.99 5.58 8.10
CA SER A 82 4.65 6.05 9.33
C SER A 82 6.06 5.48 9.48
N LYS A 83 6.24 4.18 9.16
CA LYS A 83 7.55 3.52 9.18
C LYS A 83 8.53 4.12 8.19
N ILE A 84 8.10 4.36 6.94
CA ILE A 84 8.94 5.01 5.91
C ILE A 84 9.32 6.44 6.34
N GLN A 85 8.38 7.19 6.94
CA GLN A 85 8.65 8.53 7.44
C GLN A 85 9.66 8.52 8.59
N CYS A 86 9.53 7.59 9.54
CA CYS A 86 10.53 7.41 10.61
C CYS A 86 11.90 7.08 10.03
N PHE A 87 12.00 6.11 9.12
CA PHE A 87 13.27 5.80 8.45
C PHE A 87 13.86 7.00 7.71
N ALA A 88 13.04 7.82 7.05
CA ALA A 88 13.52 9.03 6.39
C ALA A 88 14.15 9.99 7.40
N VAL A 89 13.46 10.33 8.49
CA VAL A 89 13.97 11.25 9.51
C VAL A 89 15.26 10.73 10.14
N GLU A 90 15.24 9.49 10.62
CA GLU A 90 16.39 8.91 11.32
C GLU A 90 17.57 8.72 10.37
N PHE A 91 17.39 8.05 9.24
CA PHE A 91 18.52 7.70 8.36
C PHE A 91 19.02 8.88 7.54
N GLU A 92 18.20 9.85 7.15
CA GLU A 92 18.69 11.05 6.45
C GLU A 92 19.65 11.86 7.35
N SER A 93 19.40 11.91 8.66
CA SER A 93 20.29 12.57 9.61
C SER A 93 21.70 11.95 9.62
N HIS A 94 21.80 10.63 9.47
CA HIS A 94 23.07 9.91 9.37
C HIS A 94 23.68 10.00 7.97
N LEU A 95 22.88 9.91 6.91
CA LEU A 95 23.33 10.01 5.53
C LEU A 95 23.93 11.38 5.20
N SER A 96 23.42 12.45 5.82
CA SER A 96 23.98 13.79 5.65
C SER A 96 25.48 13.88 6.01
N LYS A 97 25.94 13.05 6.94
CA LYS A 97 27.34 12.98 7.41
C LYS A 97 28.24 12.18 6.45
N LEU A 98 27.65 11.38 5.56
CA LEU A 98 28.33 10.46 4.65
C LEU A 98 28.20 10.90 3.18
N GLN A 99 27.96 12.19 2.94
CA GLN A 99 27.70 12.73 1.61
C GLN A 99 28.85 12.38 0.64
N GLY A 100 28.55 11.58 -0.39
CA GLY A 100 29.51 11.16 -1.41
C GLY A 100 30.09 9.75 -1.24
N ASP A 101 29.81 9.04 -0.14
CA ASP A 101 30.22 7.63 0.00
C ASP A 101 29.42 6.74 -0.98
N PRO A 102 30.08 5.99 -1.89
CA PRO A 102 29.40 5.05 -2.77
C PRO A 102 28.54 4.01 -2.04
N LYS A 103 28.90 3.65 -0.80
CA LYS A 103 28.15 2.72 0.05
C LYS A 103 26.86 3.34 0.58
N ALA A 104 26.79 4.67 0.67
CA ALA A 104 25.60 5.42 1.10
C ALA A 104 24.52 5.52 0.02
N MET A 105 24.91 5.42 -1.26
CA MET A 105 24.01 5.62 -2.39
C MET A 105 22.81 4.66 -2.43
N PRO A 106 22.96 3.34 -2.19
CA PRO A 106 21.83 2.41 -2.25
C PRO A 106 20.74 2.72 -1.22
N LEU A 107 21.12 2.98 0.04
CA LEU A 107 20.15 3.33 1.08
C LEU A 107 19.49 4.68 0.81
N ALA A 108 20.27 5.69 0.41
CA ALA A 108 19.74 7.01 0.07
C ALA A 108 18.72 6.94 -1.08
N ARG A 109 19.01 6.11 -2.10
CA ARG A 109 18.07 5.85 -3.19
C ARG A 109 16.82 5.13 -2.68
N ALA A 110 16.97 4.05 -1.91
CA ALA A 110 15.85 3.28 -1.38
C ALA A 110 14.91 4.15 -0.52
N LEU A 111 15.47 5.03 0.31
CA LEU A 111 14.72 6.02 1.08
C LEU A 111 14.00 7.01 0.19
N SER A 112 14.69 7.62 -0.79
CA SER A 112 14.08 8.59 -1.70
C SER A 112 12.93 8.01 -2.52
N GLU A 113 13.07 6.78 -3.01
CA GLU A 113 12.01 6.08 -3.74
C GLU A 113 10.82 5.78 -2.84
N ALA A 114 11.08 5.26 -1.63
CA ALA A 114 10.03 4.93 -0.67
C ALA A 114 9.28 6.17 -0.17
N THR A 115 9.98 7.27 0.14
CA THR A 115 9.36 8.52 0.59
C THR A 115 8.56 9.18 -0.51
N SER A 116 9.06 9.17 -1.75
CA SER A 116 8.31 9.63 -2.92
C SER A 116 7.03 8.82 -3.13
N TYR A 117 7.11 7.50 -2.96
CA TYR A 117 5.93 6.63 -3.07
C TYR A 117 4.96 6.80 -1.90
N ALA A 118 5.44 6.99 -0.67
CA ALA A 118 4.61 7.21 0.52
C ALA A 118 4.10 8.66 0.68
N SER A 119 4.50 9.58 -0.20
CA SER A 119 4.15 11.01 -0.13
C SER A 119 2.67 11.28 -0.38
N LYS A 120 2.16 12.35 0.24
CA LYS A 120 0.82 12.92 -0.04
C LYS A 120 0.67 13.34 -1.51
N ASP A 121 1.75 13.53 -2.25
CA ASP A 121 1.71 13.85 -3.68
C ASP A 121 1.04 12.75 -4.50
N GLN A 122 1.07 11.49 -4.05
CA GLN A 122 0.31 10.42 -4.71
C GLN A 122 -1.19 10.73 -4.75
N VAL A 123 -1.73 11.36 -3.70
CA VAL A 123 -3.13 11.79 -3.64
C VAL A 123 -3.42 12.86 -4.70
N LYS A 124 -2.52 13.84 -4.86
CA LYS A 124 -2.63 14.91 -5.86
C LYS A 124 -2.64 14.35 -7.28
N HIS A 125 -1.83 13.31 -7.53
CA HIS A 125 -1.75 12.62 -8.81
C HIS A 125 -2.78 11.50 -8.97
N ASN A 126 -3.73 11.37 -8.04
CA ASN A 126 -4.79 10.37 -8.06
C ASN A 126 -4.27 8.92 -8.18
N ARG A 127 -3.13 8.65 -7.53
CA ARG A 127 -2.46 7.35 -7.48
C ARG A 127 -2.71 6.67 -6.13
N PRO A 128 -3.32 5.46 -6.11
CA PRO A 128 -3.47 4.68 -4.89
C PRO A 128 -2.14 4.08 -4.44
N LEU A 129 -1.97 3.96 -3.13
CA LEU A 129 -0.90 3.19 -2.55
C LEU A 129 -1.26 1.72 -2.55
N SER A 130 -0.27 0.92 -2.93
CA SER A 130 -0.29 -0.54 -2.80
C SER A 130 0.48 -0.97 -1.55
N LEU A 131 -0.19 -1.75 -0.71
CA LEU A 131 0.39 -2.40 0.46
C LEU A 131 1.63 -3.25 0.11
N TYR A 132 1.59 -3.97 -1.00
CA TYR A 132 2.71 -4.80 -1.46
C TYR A 132 3.94 -3.95 -1.79
N VAL A 133 3.75 -2.85 -2.50
CA VAL A 133 4.85 -1.95 -2.88
C VAL A 133 5.45 -1.25 -1.66
N LEU A 134 4.62 -0.80 -0.71
CA LEU A 134 5.11 -0.23 0.56
C LEU A 134 5.92 -1.23 1.39
N ARG A 135 5.45 -2.48 1.45
CA ARG A 135 6.17 -3.57 2.13
C ARG A 135 7.52 -3.82 1.48
N ASP A 136 7.58 -3.84 0.15
CA ASP A 136 8.82 -4.05 -0.59
C ASP A 136 9.80 -2.88 -0.41
N HIS A 137 9.32 -1.63 -0.44
CA HIS A 137 10.14 -0.45 -0.11
C HIS A 137 10.72 -0.54 1.30
N THR A 138 9.89 -0.89 2.29
CA THR A 138 10.32 -1.05 3.68
C THR A 138 11.42 -2.11 3.80
N ARG A 139 11.23 -3.28 3.17
CA ARG A 139 12.25 -4.35 3.16
C ARG A 139 13.53 -3.94 2.45
N SER A 140 13.41 -3.18 1.36
CA SER A 140 14.58 -2.67 0.65
C SER A 140 15.39 -1.74 1.54
N ILE A 141 14.74 -0.83 2.27
CA ILE A 141 15.40 0.07 3.22
C ILE A 141 16.10 -0.74 4.32
N GLU A 142 15.41 -1.69 4.96
CA GLU A 142 15.99 -2.53 6.02
C GLU A 142 17.22 -3.30 5.54
N LYS A 143 17.16 -3.85 4.32
CA LYS A 143 18.27 -4.58 3.71
C LYS A 143 19.48 -3.67 3.49
N GLU A 144 19.29 -2.50 2.89
CA GLU A 144 20.40 -1.58 2.63
C GLU A 144 20.96 -0.99 3.94
N PHE A 145 20.10 -0.78 4.95
CA PHE A 145 20.53 -0.40 6.29
C PHE A 145 21.44 -1.48 6.91
N LEU A 146 21.08 -2.76 6.80
CA LEU A 146 21.88 -3.86 7.35
C LEU A 146 23.29 -3.93 6.74
N VAL A 147 23.47 -3.45 5.52
CA VAL A 147 24.80 -3.37 4.89
C VAL A 147 25.64 -2.21 5.45
N MET A 148 24.98 -1.16 5.96
CA MET A 148 25.62 0.13 6.21
C MET A 148 25.61 0.61 7.66
N TYR A 149 24.81 0.01 8.55
CA TYR A 149 24.66 0.48 9.94
C TYR A 149 26.02 0.67 10.65
N SER A 150 26.99 -0.21 10.44
CA SER A 150 28.33 -0.08 11.03
C SER A 150 29.12 1.14 10.51
N VAL A 151 28.93 1.50 9.25
CA VAL A 151 29.57 2.69 8.64
C VAL A 151 28.89 3.98 9.13
N MET A 152 27.60 3.91 9.47
CA MET A 152 26.85 5.02 10.08
C MET A 152 27.15 5.23 11.57
N GLY A 153 27.96 4.35 12.17
CA GLY A 153 28.18 4.33 13.62
C GLY A 153 26.95 3.89 14.41
N LEU A 154 26.04 3.15 13.78
CA LEU A 154 24.83 2.59 14.38
C LEU A 154 25.02 1.11 14.72
N LEU A 155 24.08 0.58 15.49
CA LEU A 155 23.92 -0.82 15.83
C LEU A 155 22.61 -1.34 15.23
N ASN A 156 22.49 -2.67 15.08
CA ASN A 156 21.25 -3.29 14.63
C ASN A 156 20.08 -3.06 15.61
N SER A 157 20.39 -2.85 16.90
CA SER A 157 19.39 -2.50 17.92
C SER A 157 18.73 -1.14 17.67
N ASP A 158 19.43 -0.21 17.01
CA ASP A 158 18.93 1.15 16.80
C ASP A 158 17.72 1.14 15.86
N LEU A 159 17.72 0.24 14.86
CA LEU A 159 16.54 0.00 14.02
C LEU A 159 15.33 -0.41 14.87
N GLN A 160 15.50 -1.34 15.82
CA GLN A 160 14.41 -1.75 16.70
C GLN A 160 13.93 -0.62 17.61
N GLN A 161 14.85 0.24 18.09
CA GLN A 161 14.49 1.41 18.87
C GLN A 161 13.66 2.40 18.05
N PHE A 162 14.10 2.74 16.84
CA PHE A 162 13.35 3.64 15.93
C PHE A 162 11.93 3.12 15.66
N LEU A 163 11.78 1.81 15.50
CA LEU A 163 10.47 1.19 15.28
C LEU A 163 9.61 1.11 16.55
N SER A 164 10.22 1.06 17.72
CA SER A 164 9.50 1.04 19.01
C SER A 164 8.91 2.40 19.35
N ASP A 165 9.54 3.49 18.88
CA ASP A 165 9.06 4.86 19.09
C ASP A 165 7.89 5.21 18.16
N LEU A 166 7.59 4.37 17.15
CA LEU A 166 6.46 4.54 16.27
C LEU A 166 5.14 4.18 16.97
N GLN A 167 4.17 5.10 16.90
CA GLN A 167 2.79 4.80 17.25
C GLN A 167 2.17 3.90 16.16
N ILE A 168 2.20 2.59 16.36
CA ILE A 168 1.58 1.61 15.47
C ILE A 168 0.07 1.59 15.73
N LEU A 169 -0.69 1.67 14.64
CA LEU A 169 -2.13 1.49 14.67
C LEU A 169 -2.49 0.00 14.77
N GLU A 170 -3.32 -0.35 15.74
CA GLU A 170 -3.83 -1.71 15.90
C GLU A 170 -5.24 -1.87 15.30
N GLU A 171 -5.49 -3.00 14.66
CA GLU A 171 -6.76 -3.28 13.96
C GLU A 171 -8.00 -3.17 14.87
N ASN A 172 -7.83 -3.51 16.15
CA ASN A 172 -8.90 -3.56 17.15
C ASN A 172 -9.22 -2.18 17.78
N THR A 173 -8.30 -1.24 17.68
CA THR A 173 -8.40 0.05 18.37
C THR A 173 -8.83 1.16 17.42
N VAL A 174 -8.58 1.01 16.13
CA VAL A 174 -8.85 2.05 15.13
C VAL A 174 -10.28 2.01 14.60
N GLN A 175 -10.98 3.12 14.76
CA GLN A 175 -12.29 3.36 14.17
C GLN A 175 -12.18 3.92 12.76
N LEU A 176 -13.03 3.43 11.86
CA LEU A 176 -13.14 3.92 10.48
C LEU A 176 -14.41 4.76 10.36
N LEU A 177 -14.25 6.04 10.06
CA LEU A 177 -15.37 6.97 9.90
C LEU A 177 -15.56 7.36 8.44
N TRP A 178 -16.76 7.14 7.92
CA TRP A 178 -17.20 7.65 6.62
C TRP A 178 -18.36 8.63 6.83
N ALA A 179 -18.20 9.86 6.33
CA ALA A 179 -19.20 10.93 6.49
C ALA A 179 -19.66 11.14 7.95
N GLY A 180 -18.73 11.00 8.91
CA GLY A 180 -19.01 11.13 10.34
C GLY A 180 -19.70 9.92 10.99
N LYS A 181 -19.98 8.84 10.23
CA LYS A 181 -20.54 7.59 10.75
C LYS A 181 -19.48 6.50 10.79
N GLU A 182 -19.49 5.71 11.85
CA GLU A 182 -18.60 4.57 11.99
C GLU A 182 -18.99 3.46 11.00
N LEU A 183 -18.00 2.96 10.28
CA LEU A 183 -18.12 1.77 9.45
C LEU A 183 -18.00 0.55 10.36
N THR A 184 -19.13 -0.06 10.68
CA THR A 184 -19.17 -1.25 11.53
C THR A 184 -18.40 -2.41 10.89
N ARG A 185 -17.48 -3.00 11.66
CA ARG A 185 -16.81 -4.27 11.33
C ARG A 185 -17.84 -5.38 11.05
N GLY A 186 -17.50 -6.32 10.18
CA GLY A 186 -18.33 -7.46 9.76
C GLY A 186 -19.29 -7.19 8.59
N LYS A 187 -19.52 -5.93 8.23
CA LYS A 187 -20.37 -5.56 7.07
C LYS A 187 -19.55 -5.36 5.80
N LYS A 188 -20.21 -5.30 4.65
CA LYS A 188 -19.55 -4.98 3.37
C LYS A 188 -19.58 -3.49 3.12
N LEU A 189 -18.61 -3.00 2.36
CA LEU A 189 -18.56 -1.59 1.97
C LEU A 189 -19.85 -1.15 1.25
N CYS A 190 -20.39 -2.00 0.38
CA CYS A 190 -21.65 -1.74 -0.34
C CYS A 190 -22.86 -1.51 0.55
N ASP A 191 -22.85 -2.01 1.80
CA ASP A 191 -23.97 -1.83 2.73
C ASP A 191 -24.05 -0.36 3.23
N PHE A 192 -22.94 0.37 3.14
CA PHE A 192 -22.87 1.78 3.53
C PHE A 192 -22.97 2.71 2.33
N ILE A 193 -22.23 2.44 1.25
CA ILE A 193 -22.13 3.34 0.09
C ILE A 193 -23.07 2.97 -1.07
N GLY A 194 -23.75 1.82 -0.97
CA GLY A 194 -24.58 1.25 -2.03
C GLY A 194 -23.77 0.56 -3.13
N ARG A 195 -24.42 0.27 -4.27
CA ARG A 195 -23.79 -0.34 -5.47
C ARG A 195 -22.85 0.59 -6.25
N ASN A 196 -22.53 1.78 -5.71
CA ASN A 196 -21.93 2.85 -6.48
C ASN A 196 -20.43 2.62 -6.73
N GLU A 197 -20.14 1.82 -7.75
CA GLU A 197 -18.82 1.53 -8.29
C GLU A 197 -18.33 2.77 -9.06
N LYS A 198 -17.13 3.30 -8.72
CA LYS A 198 -16.50 4.57 -9.16
C LYS A 198 -16.61 5.79 -8.22
N THR A 199 -17.20 5.68 -7.04
CA THR A 199 -17.18 6.81 -6.08
C THR A 199 -15.81 6.94 -5.42
N LYS A 200 -15.31 8.17 -5.28
CA LYS A 200 -14.24 8.49 -4.33
C LYS A 200 -14.85 8.78 -2.96
N ILE A 201 -14.63 7.92 -1.98
CA ILE A 201 -15.10 8.14 -0.60
C ILE A 201 -13.95 8.60 0.29
N VAL A 202 -14.26 9.31 1.38
CA VAL A 202 -13.27 9.72 2.37
C VAL A 202 -13.49 8.95 3.65
N ILE A 203 -12.49 8.18 4.07
CA ILE A 203 -12.46 7.47 5.35
C ILE A 203 -11.45 8.16 6.27
N ARG A 204 -11.86 8.45 7.51
CA ARG A 204 -10.95 8.92 8.55
C ARG A 204 -10.61 7.75 9.46
N LEU A 205 -9.32 7.56 9.70
CA LEU A 205 -8.82 6.67 10.75
C LEU A 205 -8.75 7.48 12.04
N GLN A 206 -9.38 6.97 13.09
CA GLN A 206 -9.34 7.56 14.41
C GLN A 206 -8.76 6.53 15.38
N SER A 207 -7.63 6.87 16.01
CA SER A 207 -7.12 6.14 17.17
C SER A 207 -8.11 6.33 18.33
N PRO A 208 -8.20 5.38 19.29
CA PRO A 208 -9.04 5.58 20.46
C PRO A 208 -8.66 6.89 21.14
N ILE A 209 -9.64 7.76 21.31
CA ILE A 209 -9.51 8.87 22.25
C ILE A 209 -9.46 8.21 23.63
N PRO A 210 -8.38 8.38 24.44
CA PRO A 210 -8.45 8.04 25.85
C PRO A 210 -9.66 8.77 26.43
N PRO A 211 -10.54 8.11 27.21
CA PRO A 211 -11.67 8.81 27.82
C PRO A 211 -11.15 10.08 28.50
N PRO A 212 -11.84 11.23 28.34
CA PRO A 212 -11.36 12.48 28.92
C PRO A 212 -11.10 12.23 30.41
N ALA A 213 -9.85 12.42 30.82
CA ALA A 213 -9.47 12.33 32.22
C ALA A 213 -10.49 13.15 33.01
N SER A 214 -11.23 12.47 33.87
CA SER A 214 -12.19 13.05 34.79
C SER A 214 -11.56 14.29 35.42
N LEU A 215 -12.19 15.44 35.21
CA LEU A 215 -11.89 16.71 35.86
C LEU A 215 -11.77 16.47 37.38
N SER A 216 -10.54 16.36 37.87
CA SER A 216 -10.25 16.30 39.29
C SER A 216 -9.92 17.70 39.79
N GLY A 217 -10.69 18.15 40.77
CA GLY A 217 -10.25 19.15 41.73
C GLY A 217 -10.69 20.58 41.40
N GLY A 218 -11.88 20.93 41.85
CA GLY A 218 -12.12 22.30 42.25
C GLY A 218 -11.24 22.61 43.46
N GLU A 219 -10.21 23.42 43.27
CA GLU A 219 -9.58 24.13 44.38
C GLU A 219 -10.38 25.40 44.64
N LYS A 220 -11.21 25.33 45.68
CA LYS A 220 -11.58 26.51 46.45
C LYS A 220 -10.52 26.69 47.53
N TYR A 221 -9.78 27.79 47.47
CA TYR A 221 -9.36 28.57 48.63
C TYR A 221 -9.30 30.04 48.23
#